data_AF-A0A7G2LXJ6-F1
#
_entry.id   AF-A0A7G2LXJ6-F1
#
_cell.length_a   1.000
_cell.length_b   1.000
_cell.length_c   1.000
_cell.angle_alpha   90.00
_cell.angle_beta   90.00
_cell.angle_gamma   90.00
#
_symmetry.space_group_name_H-M   'P 1'
#
loop_
_entity.id
_entity.type
_entity.pdbx_description
1 polymer ?
#
loop_
_entity_poly.entity_id
_entity_poly.type
_entity_poly.pdbx_seq_one_letter_code
_entity_poly.pdbx_strand_id
1 'polypeptide(L)' 'MMVESEAYELSEEEMLGAVKFAHDQIQPVIDLIIDLAEDAAKEPFDFQPDDYSDLSAAVKAAGEDEMRAA' A
#
# COMPACT_ATOMS: atom_id res chain seq x y z
N MET A 1 4.88 2.26 -1.13
CA MET A 1 5.57 1.56 -2.24
C MET A 1 5.82 2.55 -3.36
N MET A 2 6.94 2.42 -4.08
CA MET A 2 7.38 3.33 -5.15
C MET A 2 8.18 2.52 -6.18
N VAL A 3 8.06 2.88 -7.46
CA VAL A 3 8.89 2.35 -8.56
C VAL A 3 9.40 3.55 -9.34
N GLU A 4 10.70 3.57 -9.63
CA GLU A 4 11.34 4.56 -10.48
C GLU A 4 12.28 3.83 -11.44
N SER A 5 12.17 4.13 -12.74
CA SER A 5 12.87 3.39 -13.79
C SER A 5 13.12 4.25 -15.02
N GLU A 6 14.17 3.93 -15.77
CA GLU A 6 14.44 4.40 -17.13
C GLU A 6 14.59 3.17 -18.04
N ALA A 7 13.93 3.18 -19.21
CA ALA A 7 13.92 2.06 -20.15
C ALA A 7 13.80 2.54 -21.60
N TYR A 8 14.38 1.79 -22.55
CA TYR A 8 14.35 2.11 -23.98
C TYR A 8 13.18 1.39 -24.66
N GLU A 9 11.98 1.96 -24.56
CA GLU A 9 10.75 1.51 -25.26
C GLU A 9 10.47 0.00 -25.11
N LEU A 10 10.59 -0.52 -23.89
CA LEU A 10 10.24 -1.91 -23.56
C LEU A 10 8.71 -2.13 -23.59
N SER A 11 8.30 -3.37 -23.79
CA SER A 11 6.88 -3.73 -23.71
C SER A 11 6.34 -3.63 -22.28
N GLU A 12 5.03 -3.43 -22.15
CA GLU A 12 4.35 -3.38 -20.85
C GLU A 12 4.50 -4.70 -20.07
N GLU A 13 4.54 -5.83 -20.80
CA GLU A 13 4.76 -7.16 -20.22
C GLU A 13 6.15 -7.27 -19.58
N GLU A 14 7.20 -6.81 -20.28
CA GLU A 14 8.56 -6.80 -19.75
C GLU A 14 8.70 -5.87 -18.55
N MET A 15 8.13 -4.66 -18.62
CA MET A 15 8.16 -3.70 -17.52
C MET A 15 7.45 -4.24 -16.27
N LEU A 16 6.25 -4.81 -16.44
CA LEU A 16 5.51 -5.42 -15.33
C LEU A 16 6.24 -6.65 -14.77
N GLY A 17 6.87 -7.44 -15.65
CA GLY A 17 7.71 -8.58 -15.26
C GLY A 17 8.89 -8.15 -14.38
N ALA A 18 9.57 -7.07 -14.75
CA ALA A 18 10.69 -6.52 -13.98
C ALA A 18 10.24 -6.04 -12.57
N VAL A 19 9.10 -5.34 -12.49
CA VAL A 19 8.55 -4.87 -11.20
C VAL A 19 8.18 -6.05 -10.30
N LYS A 20 7.52 -7.07 -10.85
CA LYS A 20 7.16 -8.29 -10.09
C LYS A 20 8.40 -9.02 -9.59
N PHE A 21 9.39 -9.22 -10.46
CA PHE A 21 10.65 -9.84 -10.06
C PHE A 21 11.32 -9.08 -8.92
N ALA A 22 11.44 -7.75 -9.02
CA ALA A 22 12.02 -6.93 -7.96
C ALA A 22 11.22 -7.03 -6.65
N HIS A 23 9.89 -7.03 -6.72
CA HIS A 23 9.01 -7.20 -5.57
C HIS A 23 9.15 -8.58 -4.92
N ASP A 24 9.41 -9.64 -5.69
CA ASP A 24 9.64 -10.97 -5.14
C ASP A 24 11.03 -11.07 -4.49
N GLN A 25 12.04 -10.44 -5.10
CA GLN A 25 13.41 -10.46 -4.57
C GLN A 25 13.63 -9.53 -3.36
N ILE A 26 12.74 -8.57 -3.09
CA ILE A 26 12.83 -7.73 -1.89
C ILE A 26 12.23 -8.42 -0.65
N GLN A 27 11.41 -9.47 -0.81
CA GLN A 27 10.77 -10.15 0.34
C GLN A 27 11.78 -10.63 1.40
N PRO A 28 12.93 -11.24 1.06
CA PRO A 28 13.92 -11.65 2.07
C PRO A 28 14.53 -10.48 2.86
N VAL A 29 14.55 -9.27 2.29
CA VAL A 29 15.00 -8.06 3.00
C VAL A 29 13.96 -7.62 4.01
N ILE A 30 12.67 -7.72 3.66
CA ILE A 30 11.56 -7.44 4.57
C ILE A 30 11.57 -8.45 5.72
N ASP A 31 11.70 -9.74 5.41
CA ASP A 31 11.79 -10.81 6.42
C ASP A 31 12.94 -10.54 7.39
N LEU A 32 14.13 -10.19 6.89
CA LEU A 32 15.27 -9.84 7.74
C LEU A 32 14.99 -8.64 8.66
N ILE A 33 14.28 -7.61 8.17
CA ILE A 33 13.91 -6.44 8.99
C ILE A 33 12.93 -6.87 10.09
N ILE A 34 11.98 -7.76 9.77
CA ILE A 34 11.03 -8.30 10.74
C ILE A 34 11.78 -9.11 11.80
N ASP A 35 12.65 -10.04 11.40
CA ASP A 35 13.45 -10.85 12.33
C ASP A 35 14.27 -9.97 13.29
N LEU A 36 14.90 -8.90 12.78
CA LEU A 36 15.63 -7.96 13.62
C LEU A 36 14.70 -7.17 14.56
N ALA A 37 13.50 -6.82 14.09
CA ALA A 37 12.52 -6.10 14.88
C ALA A 37 12.00 -6.96 16.05
N GLU A 38 11.84 -8.27 15.87
CA GLU A 38 11.42 -9.17 16.96
C GLU A 38 12.38 -9.12 18.16
N ASP A 39 13.68 -9.00 17.91
CA ASP A 39 14.70 -8.95 18.96
C ASP A 39 14.97 -7.55 19.53
N ALA A 40 14.77 -6.49 18.71
CA ALA A 40 15.32 -5.17 19.00
C ALA A 40 14.34 -3.99 18.84
N ALA A 41 13.11 -4.21 18.38
CA ALA A 41 12.15 -3.12 18.21
C ALA A 41 11.71 -2.53 19.56
N LYS A 42 11.33 -1.26 19.51
CA LYS A 42 10.61 -0.61 20.61
C LYS A 42 9.14 -0.93 20.51
N GLU A 43 8.44 -0.81 21.63
CA GLU A 43 6.98 -0.93 21.66
C GLU A 43 6.32 0.01 20.64
N PRO A 44 5.38 -0.50 19.81
CA PRO A 44 4.57 0.34 18.95
C PRO A 44 3.77 1.37 19.75
N PHE A 45 3.43 2.49 19.11
CA PHE A 45 2.50 3.43 19.72
C PHE A 45 1.10 2.84 19.81
N ASP A 46 0.45 3.01 20.96
CA ASP A 46 -0.98 2.70 21.14
C ASP A 46 -1.83 3.78 20.45
N PHE A 47 -1.94 3.65 19.14
CA PHE A 47 -2.75 4.52 18.30
C PHE A 47 -4.13 3.90 18.08
N GLN A 48 -5.16 4.67 18.45
CA GLN A 48 -6.56 4.33 18.20
C GLN A 48 -7.13 5.38 17.23
N PRO A 49 -7.58 4.98 16.03
CA PRO A 49 -8.24 5.92 15.12
C PRO A 49 -9.63 6.28 15.66
N ASP A 50 -10.07 7.51 15.38
CA ASP A 50 -11.43 7.93 15.70
C ASP A 50 -12.47 7.16 14.88
N ASP A 51 -13.63 6.91 15.48
CA ASP A 51 -14.78 6.31 14.80
C ASP A 51 -15.62 7.38 14.10
N TYR A 52 -15.71 7.28 12.77
CA TYR A 52 -16.48 8.17 11.91
C TYR A 52 -17.63 7.44 11.19
N SER A 53 -18.08 6.27 11.67
CA SER A 53 -19.10 5.46 10.99
C SER A 53 -20.39 6.24 10.68
N ASP A 54 -20.91 6.99 11.65
CA ASP A 54 -22.16 7.74 11.52
C ASP A 54 -22.03 8.89 10.52
N LEU A 55 -20.90 9.60 10.57
CA LEU A 55 -20.59 10.66 9.62
C LEU A 55 -20.42 10.09 8.20
N SER A 56 -19.73 8.96 8.06
CA SER A 56 -19.58 8.28 6.77
C SER A 56 -20.93 7.85 6.20
N ALA A 57 -21.85 7.35 7.03
CA ALA A 57 -23.19 6.97 6.60
C ALA A 57 -24.00 8.18 6.12
N ALA A 58 -23.95 9.29 6.84
CA ALA A 58 -24.61 10.53 6.46
C ALA A 58 -24.08 11.09 5.12
N VAL A 59 -22.75 11.15 4.94
CA VAL A 59 -22.12 11.63 3.70
C VAL A 59 -22.46 10.72 2.52
N LYS A 60 -22.43 9.40 2.72
CA LYS A 60 -22.80 8.42 1.71
C LYS A 60 -24.25 8.61 1.27
N ALA A 61 -25.18 8.70 2.22
CA ALA A 61 -26.60 8.92 1.91
C ALA A 61 -26.87 10.24 1.18
N ALA A 62 -26.05 11.27 1.44
CA ALA A 62 -26.23 12.59 0.85
C ALA A 62 -25.72 12.72 -0.60
N GLY A 63 -24.79 11.87 -1.06
CA GLY A 63 -24.13 12.11 -2.35
C GLY A 63 -23.61 10.89 -3.12
N GLU A 64 -23.75 9.66 -2.62
CA GLU A 64 -23.20 8.48 -3.30
C GLU A 64 -23.78 8.30 -4.71
N ASP A 65 -25.11 8.38 -4.86
CA ASP A 65 -25.76 8.12 -6.14
C ASP A 65 -25.36 9.16 -7.20
N GLU A 66 -25.29 10.43 -6.82
CA GLU A 66 -24.88 11.53 -7.70
C GLU A 66 -23.41 11.43 -8.10
N MET A 67 -22.52 11.10 -7.15
CA MET A 67 -21.09 10.93 -7.43
C MET A 67 -20.79 9.71 -8.29
N ARG A 68 -21.58 8.62 -8.18
CA ARG A 68 -21.43 7.43 -9.03
C ARG A 68 -21.96 7.64 -10.45
N ALA A 69 -22.88 8.58 -10.64
CA ALA A 69 -23.44 8.91 -11.95
C ALA A 69 -22.58 9.90 -12.76
N ALA A 70 -21.55 10.50 -12.16
CA ALA A 70 -20.60 11.44 -12.80
C ALA A 70 -19.43 10.72 -13.48
#